data_AF-A0A7X8VK52-F1
#
_entry.id   AF-A0A7X8VK52-F1
#
_cell.length_a   1.000
_cell.length_b   1.000
_cell.length_c   1.000
_cell.angle_alpha   90.00
_cell.angle_beta   90.00
_cell.angle_gamma   90.00
#
_symmetry.space_group_name_H-M   'P 1'
#
loop_
_entity.id
_entity.type
_entity.pdbx_description
1 polymer ?
#
loop_
_entity_poly.entity_id
_entity_poly.type
_entity_poly.pdbx_seq_one_letter_code
_entity_poly.pdbx_strand_id
1 'polypeptide(L)'
;MTYLPASTRYDDMDYRTVGHSGLKLPAISLGLWHNFGNDKPLQTQRDIIRRAFDRGVTHFDLANNYGPPAGSAEENFGRILKEDFSRHRDEMIISSKAGWDMWEGPYGFGGSRKYLISSLDQSLKRLGVDYVDIFYHHRPDPDTPLDETLYALRDIVASGKALYVGISSYGAELTAEAAEFMAEEGCPLLIHQPSYSLVNRWVEEPGDDGESLLASAANNGLGVIAFSPLAQGLLTDRYLEGIPSGSRVTQGKSLSEGMLSEDNIGMVRRLNDIAQERGQSLAQMALAWVLREQGEYGVETVTSALIGASSVEQLDSNLDALGNIAFTTAELNAIDEIAHDAGVNIWASATSSKVREN
;
A
#
# COMPACT_ATOMS: atom_id res chain seq x y z
N MET A 1 -14.32 27.85 6.44
CA MET A 1 -14.57 27.24 7.77
C MET A 1 -13.41 26.32 8.07
N THR A 2 -12.86 26.37 9.28
CA THR A 2 -11.82 25.44 9.74
C THR A 2 -12.41 24.04 9.81
N TYR A 3 -11.74 23.05 9.22
CA TYR A 3 -12.14 21.65 9.35
C TYR A 3 -12.02 21.22 10.82
N LEU A 4 -13.03 20.50 11.31
CA LEU A 4 -13.05 19.90 12.63
C LEU A 4 -13.30 18.40 12.42
N PRO A 5 -12.32 17.54 12.74
CA PRO A 5 -12.50 16.10 12.60
C PRO A 5 -13.64 15.56 13.46
N ALA A 6 -14.29 14.51 13.00
CA ALA A 6 -15.29 13.79 13.80
C ALA A 6 -14.72 13.41 15.18
N SER A 7 -15.44 13.72 16.25
CA SER A 7 -15.00 13.43 17.63
C SER A 7 -14.97 11.94 17.94
N THR A 8 -15.69 11.13 17.17
CA THR A 8 -15.83 9.67 17.30
C THR A 8 -14.90 8.90 16.36
N ARG A 9 -13.97 9.58 15.68
CA ARG A 9 -13.13 8.96 14.62
C ARG A 9 -12.30 7.77 15.10
N TYR A 10 -12.05 7.64 16.39
CA TYR A 10 -11.27 6.56 16.99
C TYR A 10 -12.11 5.42 17.57
N ASP A 11 -13.44 5.52 17.51
CA ASP A 11 -14.33 4.59 18.23
C ASP A 11 -14.45 3.24 17.52
N ASP A 12 -14.46 3.24 16.18
CA ASP A 12 -14.79 2.05 15.37
C ASP A 12 -13.60 1.49 14.56
N MET A 13 -12.55 2.27 14.33
CA MET A 13 -11.39 1.82 13.52
C MET A 13 -10.51 0.86 14.33
N ASP A 14 -10.24 -0.31 13.77
CA ASP A 14 -9.25 -1.24 14.31
C ASP A 14 -7.83 -0.73 14.02
N TYR A 15 -6.98 -0.69 15.05
CA TYR A 15 -5.59 -0.25 14.96
C TYR A 15 -4.65 -1.40 15.31
N ARG A 16 -3.94 -1.89 14.29
CA ARG A 16 -3.09 -3.08 14.38
C ARG A 16 -1.63 -2.68 14.54
N THR A 17 -0.93 -3.38 15.44
CA THR A 17 0.51 -3.18 15.66
C THR A 17 1.29 -3.55 14.40
N VAL A 18 2.27 -2.72 14.03
CA VAL A 18 3.13 -2.96 12.87
C VAL A 18 4.29 -3.85 13.31
N GLY A 19 4.20 -5.14 13.01
CA GLY A 19 5.23 -6.13 13.38
C GLY A 19 5.60 -6.04 14.86
N HIS A 20 6.90 -6.14 15.17
CA HIS A 20 7.44 -6.01 16.52
C HIS A 20 7.82 -4.55 16.85
N SER A 21 6.85 -3.63 16.75
CA SER A 21 7.05 -2.21 17.05
C SER A 21 5.98 -1.63 17.98
N GLY A 22 6.15 -0.37 18.38
CA GLY A 22 5.12 0.40 19.10
C GLY A 22 4.15 1.13 18.17
N LEU A 23 4.37 1.11 16.85
CA LEU A 23 3.53 1.81 15.89
C LEU A 23 2.28 1.00 15.61
N LYS A 24 1.13 1.68 15.53
CA LYS A 24 -0.13 1.08 15.07
C LYS A 24 -0.62 1.77 13.82
N LEU A 25 -1.05 0.98 12.84
CA LEU A 25 -1.73 1.47 11.64
C LEU A 25 -3.22 1.14 11.71
N PRO A 26 -4.09 1.95 11.07
CA PRO A 26 -5.47 1.55 10.88
C PRO A 26 -5.51 0.28 10.02
N ALA A 27 -6.45 -0.62 10.28
CA ALA A 27 -6.65 -1.83 9.49
C ALA A 27 -6.82 -1.50 7.99
N ILE A 28 -7.38 -0.33 7.67
CA ILE A 28 -7.41 0.21 6.30
C ILE A 28 -6.69 1.56 6.24
N SER A 29 -5.69 1.67 5.37
CA SER A 29 -4.92 2.88 5.07
C SER A 29 -5.36 3.49 3.72
N LEU A 30 -5.13 4.80 3.52
CA LEU A 30 -5.44 5.46 2.24
C LEU A 30 -4.18 5.77 1.44
N GLY A 31 -4.09 5.22 0.23
CA GLY A 31 -3.03 5.47 -0.74
C GLY A 31 -3.40 6.56 -1.75
N LEU A 32 -2.44 7.44 -2.05
CA LEU A 32 -2.65 8.61 -2.91
C LEU A 32 -2.12 8.44 -4.35
N TRP A 33 -1.84 7.19 -4.77
CA TRP A 33 -1.28 6.89 -6.09
C TRP A 33 -2.12 7.43 -7.26
N HIS A 34 -3.44 7.36 -7.13
CA HIS A 34 -4.37 7.87 -8.13
C HIS A 34 -5.39 8.81 -7.50
N ASN A 35 -5.86 9.76 -8.30
CA ASN A 35 -6.91 10.74 -7.98
C ASN A 35 -6.46 11.94 -7.13
N PHE A 36 -5.18 12.00 -6.74
CA PHE A 36 -4.61 13.10 -5.96
C PHE A 36 -3.67 14.00 -6.77
N GLY A 37 -3.55 13.76 -8.08
CA GLY A 37 -2.80 14.61 -8.99
C GLY A 37 -3.55 15.89 -9.39
N ASN A 38 -2.89 16.74 -10.18
CA ASN A 38 -3.47 17.97 -10.72
C ASN A 38 -4.52 17.69 -11.82
N ASP A 39 -4.65 16.44 -12.25
CA ASP A 39 -5.71 15.97 -13.15
C ASP A 39 -7.07 15.85 -12.46
N LYS A 40 -7.16 16.02 -11.13
CA LYS A 40 -8.40 15.97 -10.36
C LYS A 40 -8.66 17.25 -9.56
N PRO A 41 -9.93 17.61 -9.34
CA PRO A 41 -10.27 18.75 -8.48
C PRO A 41 -9.75 18.56 -7.05
N LEU A 42 -9.01 19.55 -6.54
CA LEU A 42 -8.49 19.55 -5.17
C LEU A 42 -9.60 19.39 -4.12
N GLN A 43 -10.80 19.93 -4.38
CA GLN A 43 -11.91 19.80 -3.44
C GLN A 43 -12.34 18.34 -3.25
N THR A 44 -12.39 17.53 -4.32
CA THR A 44 -12.68 16.09 -4.21
C THR A 44 -11.61 15.36 -3.40
N GLN A 45 -10.33 15.68 -3.63
CA GLN A 45 -9.22 15.11 -2.87
C GLN A 45 -9.35 15.43 -1.37
N ARG A 46 -9.63 16.69 -1.07
CA ARG A 46 -9.87 17.20 0.29
C ARG A 46 -11.02 16.49 0.97
N ASP A 47 -12.14 16.31 0.28
CA ASP A 47 -13.33 15.66 0.83
C ASP A 47 -13.03 14.18 1.19
N ILE A 48 -12.28 13.48 0.34
CA ILE A 48 -11.83 12.10 0.60
C ILE A 48 -10.89 12.04 1.81
N ILE A 49 -9.88 12.91 1.87
CA ILE A 49 -8.90 12.90 2.98
C ILE A 49 -9.57 13.23 4.33
N ARG A 50 -10.43 14.25 4.35
CA ARG A 50 -11.21 14.60 5.55
C ARG A 50 -12.11 13.45 5.98
N ARG A 51 -12.84 12.83 5.02
CA ARG A 51 -13.70 11.70 5.35
C ARG A 51 -12.90 10.50 5.88
N ALA A 52 -11.73 10.22 5.30
CA ALA A 52 -10.87 9.14 5.76
C ALA A 52 -10.46 9.36 7.22
N PHE A 53 -10.03 10.57 7.55
CA PHE A 53 -9.66 10.93 8.91
C PHE A 53 -10.87 10.93 9.87
N ASP A 54 -12.04 11.38 9.42
CA ASP A 54 -13.30 11.31 10.19
C ASP A 54 -13.72 9.86 10.50
N ARG A 55 -13.29 8.90 9.69
CA ARG A 55 -13.53 7.46 9.86
C ARG A 55 -12.37 6.72 10.52
N GLY A 56 -11.39 7.44 11.07
CA GLY A 56 -10.27 6.86 11.81
C GLY A 56 -9.08 6.41 10.96
N VAL A 57 -9.07 6.66 9.66
CA VAL A 57 -7.87 6.42 8.84
C VAL A 57 -6.83 7.45 9.21
N THR A 58 -5.77 7.01 9.88
CA THR A 58 -4.64 7.87 10.30
C THR A 58 -3.42 7.74 9.40
N HIS A 59 -3.37 6.73 8.52
CA HIS A 59 -2.25 6.52 7.61
C HIS A 59 -2.57 6.93 6.18
N PHE A 60 -1.74 7.84 5.65
CA PHE A 60 -1.79 8.36 4.29
C PHE A 60 -0.48 8.05 3.58
N ASP A 61 -0.58 7.20 2.56
CA ASP A 61 0.58 6.67 1.85
C ASP A 61 0.78 7.38 0.51
N LEU A 62 1.96 7.97 0.33
CA LEU A 62 2.35 8.69 -0.88
C LEU A 62 3.63 8.07 -1.48
N ALA A 63 4.05 8.59 -2.63
CA ALA A 63 5.39 8.41 -3.16
C ALA A 63 5.75 9.63 -4.00
N ASN A 64 7.06 9.84 -4.19
CA ASN A 64 7.59 10.99 -4.91
C ASN A 64 6.93 11.22 -6.28
N ASN A 65 6.61 10.16 -7.03
CA ASN A 65 6.09 10.22 -8.38
C ASN A 65 4.56 10.10 -8.50
N TYR A 66 3.84 10.04 -7.38
CA TYR A 66 2.37 10.01 -7.41
C TYR A 66 1.79 11.31 -7.97
N GLY A 67 0.72 11.18 -8.75
CA GLY A 67 0.16 12.26 -9.60
C GLY A 67 -0.86 11.73 -10.60
N PRO A 68 -0.97 12.31 -11.83
CA PRO A 68 -0.01 13.18 -12.53
C PRO A 68 -0.20 14.71 -12.34
N PRO A 69 0.86 15.52 -12.59
CA PRO A 69 2.25 15.13 -12.89
C PRO A 69 2.96 14.55 -11.65
N ALA A 70 4.13 13.93 -11.84
CA ALA A 70 4.93 13.40 -10.73
C ALA A 70 5.17 14.46 -9.64
N GLY A 71 4.93 14.11 -8.38
CA GLY A 71 5.03 14.99 -7.21
C GLY A 71 3.76 15.77 -6.89
N SER A 72 2.79 15.88 -7.80
CA SER A 72 1.57 16.67 -7.56
C SER A 72 0.69 16.11 -6.44
N ALA A 73 0.70 14.78 -6.20
CA ALA A 73 -0.01 14.21 -5.07
C ALA A 73 0.55 14.69 -3.72
N GLU A 74 1.88 14.80 -3.60
CA GLU A 74 2.53 15.34 -2.40
C GLU A 74 2.26 16.83 -2.23
N GLU A 75 2.27 17.61 -3.32
CA GLU A 75 1.94 19.04 -3.27
C GLU A 75 0.50 19.29 -2.83
N ASN A 76 -0.45 18.54 -3.40
CA ASN A 76 -1.86 18.67 -3.07
C ASN A 76 -2.15 18.20 -1.64
N PHE A 77 -1.56 17.09 -1.22
CA PHE A 77 -1.67 16.63 0.16
C PHE A 77 -1.04 17.61 1.13
N GLY A 78 0.15 18.14 0.85
CA GLY A 78 0.81 19.15 1.68
C GLY A 78 -0.02 20.43 1.83
N ARG A 79 -0.69 20.86 0.76
CA ARG A 79 -1.65 21.97 0.81
C ARG A 79 -2.83 21.66 1.73
N ILE A 80 -3.44 20.49 1.61
CA ILE A 80 -4.57 20.06 2.45
C ILE A 80 -4.13 19.92 3.90
N LEU A 81 -2.97 19.31 4.16
CA LEU A 81 -2.39 19.16 5.48
C LEU A 81 -2.23 20.51 6.18
N LYS A 82 -1.66 21.50 5.47
CA LYS A 82 -1.50 22.86 5.98
C LYS A 82 -2.83 23.57 6.24
N GLU A 83 -3.78 23.49 5.30
CA GLU A 83 -5.05 24.20 5.38
C GLU A 83 -6.02 23.59 6.43
N ASP A 84 -6.04 22.27 6.56
CA ASP A 84 -7.10 21.54 7.27
C ASP A 84 -6.58 20.75 8.48
N PHE A 85 -5.34 20.27 8.46
CA PHE A 85 -4.80 19.33 9.45
C PHE A 85 -3.59 19.86 10.23
N SER A 86 -3.33 21.16 10.19
CA SER A 86 -2.18 21.77 10.89
C SER A 86 -2.12 21.49 12.39
N ARG A 87 -3.25 21.12 13.01
CA ARG A 87 -3.35 20.73 14.43
C ARG A 87 -3.38 19.22 14.67
N HIS A 88 -3.33 18.43 13.60
CA HIS A 88 -3.55 16.99 13.62
C HIS A 88 -2.38 16.21 12.99
N ARG A 89 -1.28 16.86 12.63
CA ARG A 89 -0.09 16.21 12.06
C ARG A 89 0.43 15.06 12.93
N ASP A 90 0.40 15.22 14.24
CA ASP A 90 0.89 14.21 15.20
C ASP A 90 -0.12 13.06 15.41
N GLU A 91 -1.33 13.18 14.86
CA GLU A 91 -2.34 12.12 14.83
C GLU A 91 -2.32 11.34 13.50
N MET A 92 -1.38 11.66 12.60
CA MET A 92 -1.28 11.10 11.26
C MET A 92 0.07 10.42 11.04
N ILE A 93 0.02 9.28 10.34
CA ILE A 93 1.19 8.62 9.77
C ILE A 93 1.22 8.97 8.29
N ILE A 94 2.29 9.61 7.84
CA ILE A 94 2.50 10.01 6.45
C ILE A 94 3.70 9.24 5.92
N SER A 95 3.53 8.53 4.81
CA SER A 95 4.65 7.88 4.14
C SER A 95 4.99 8.53 2.79
N SER A 96 6.26 8.43 2.40
CA SER A 96 6.68 8.65 1.01
C SER A 96 7.79 7.67 0.63
N LYS A 97 8.14 7.64 -0.67
CA LYS A 97 9.00 6.60 -1.25
C LYS A 97 9.84 7.15 -2.39
N ALA A 98 10.97 6.49 -2.64
CA ALA A 98 11.76 6.64 -3.86
C ALA A 98 12.25 5.27 -4.34
N GLY A 99 12.32 5.08 -5.66
CA GLY A 99 12.76 3.81 -6.28
C GLY A 99 12.39 3.69 -7.75
N TRP A 100 11.23 4.23 -8.13
CA TRP A 100 10.77 4.33 -9.52
C TRP A 100 11.22 5.64 -10.17
N ASP A 101 10.91 5.83 -11.46
CA ASP A 101 11.23 7.06 -12.18
C ASP A 101 10.54 8.28 -11.56
N MET A 102 11.32 9.32 -11.31
CA MET A 102 10.84 10.61 -10.80
C MET A 102 11.32 11.81 -11.63
N TRP A 103 12.58 11.82 -12.06
CA TRP A 103 13.15 12.86 -12.91
C TRP A 103 14.18 12.30 -13.89
N GLU A 104 14.54 13.08 -14.90
CA GLU A 104 15.44 12.65 -15.96
C GLU A 104 16.89 12.41 -15.49
N GLY A 105 17.55 11.46 -16.15
CA GLY A 105 18.97 11.15 -15.94
C GLY A 105 19.21 10.06 -14.88
N PRO A 106 20.48 9.72 -14.64
CA PRO A 106 20.87 8.50 -13.91
C PRO A 106 20.61 8.56 -12.40
N TYR A 107 20.08 9.67 -11.89
CA TYR A 107 19.91 9.90 -10.45
C TYR A 107 18.44 9.98 -10.04
N GLY A 108 17.49 9.74 -10.95
CA GLY A 108 16.04 9.85 -10.73
C GLY A 108 15.31 8.51 -10.68
N PHE A 109 16.04 7.39 -10.55
CA PHE A 109 15.55 6.01 -10.54
C PHE A 109 16.47 5.12 -9.66
N GLY A 110 15.95 4.01 -9.15
CA GLY A 110 16.74 2.95 -8.49
C GLY A 110 16.94 3.14 -6.99
N GLY A 111 18.02 2.57 -6.45
CA GLY A 111 18.31 2.49 -5.02
C GLY A 111 19.50 3.33 -4.55
N SER A 112 20.15 4.09 -5.45
CA SER A 112 21.34 4.86 -5.07
C SER A 112 21.08 5.83 -3.92
N ARG A 113 22.09 6.00 -3.06
CA ARG A 113 22.05 6.96 -1.96
C ARG A 113 21.76 8.38 -2.43
N LYS A 114 22.33 8.76 -3.59
CA LYS A 114 22.09 10.06 -4.22
C LYS A 114 20.61 10.27 -4.51
N TYR A 115 19.94 9.27 -5.08
CA TYR A 115 18.54 9.35 -5.44
C TYR A 115 17.64 9.39 -4.20
N LEU A 116 17.80 8.45 -3.26
CA LEU A 116 16.97 8.34 -2.07
C LEU A 116 16.97 9.63 -1.23
N ILE A 117 18.15 10.16 -0.91
CA ILE A 117 18.28 11.38 -0.09
C ILE A 117 17.73 12.60 -0.84
N SER A 118 18.09 12.76 -2.11
CA SER A 118 17.60 13.91 -2.91
C SER A 118 16.09 13.87 -3.10
N SER A 119 15.52 12.67 -3.23
CA SER A 119 14.07 12.48 -3.39
C SER A 119 13.32 12.76 -2.10
N LEU A 120 13.82 12.31 -0.95
CA LEU A 120 13.21 12.64 0.34
C LEU A 120 13.20 14.15 0.58
N ASP A 121 14.32 14.84 0.33
CA ASP A 121 14.40 16.31 0.49
C ASP A 121 13.35 17.04 -0.36
N GLN A 122 13.12 16.58 -1.60
CA GLN A 122 12.07 17.13 -2.44
C GLN A 122 10.66 16.80 -1.94
N SER A 123 10.46 15.58 -1.44
CA SER A 123 9.17 15.11 -0.92
C SER A 123 8.75 15.90 0.32
N LEU A 124 9.67 16.07 1.28
CA LEU A 124 9.46 16.92 2.47
C LEU A 124 9.11 18.35 2.09
N LYS A 125 9.77 18.92 1.08
CA LYS A 125 9.47 20.26 0.56
C LYS A 125 8.07 20.35 -0.07
N ARG A 126 7.64 19.35 -0.86
CA ARG A 126 6.30 19.32 -1.48
C ARG A 126 5.20 19.14 -0.44
N LEU A 127 5.43 18.24 0.53
CA LEU A 127 4.52 17.99 1.65
C LEU A 127 4.46 19.15 2.64
N GLY A 128 5.55 19.92 2.77
CA GLY A 128 5.67 20.99 3.75
C GLY A 128 5.77 20.46 5.19
N VAL A 129 6.49 19.34 5.38
CA VAL A 129 6.71 18.69 6.69
C VAL A 129 8.20 18.54 6.96
N ASP A 130 8.58 18.48 8.24
CA ASP A 130 9.98 18.30 8.64
C ASP A 130 10.46 16.85 8.48
N TYR A 131 9.52 15.90 8.63
CA TYR A 131 9.76 14.46 8.48
C TYR A 131 8.51 13.74 7.97
N VAL A 132 8.74 12.59 7.33
CA VAL A 132 7.70 11.56 7.11
C VAL A 132 7.77 10.52 8.22
N ASP A 133 6.65 9.91 8.56
CA ASP A 133 6.64 8.86 9.59
C ASP A 133 7.30 7.60 9.05
N ILE A 134 7.09 7.27 7.77
CA ILE A 134 7.71 6.12 7.11
C ILE A 134 8.32 6.54 5.76
N PHE A 135 9.61 6.28 5.55
CA PHE A 135 10.23 6.41 4.22
C PHE A 135 10.55 5.04 3.62
N TYR A 136 10.11 4.80 2.39
CA TYR A 136 10.33 3.52 1.72
C TYR A 136 11.40 3.58 0.64
N HIS A 137 12.17 2.50 0.52
CA HIS A 137 12.68 2.11 -0.77
C HIS A 137 11.58 1.41 -1.58
N HIS A 138 11.25 1.96 -2.75
CA HIS A 138 9.99 1.68 -3.45
C HIS A 138 10.04 0.42 -4.34
N ARG A 139 11.24 -0.09 -4.66
CA ARG A 139 11.46 -1.34 -5.40
C ARG A 139 12.91 -1.81 -5.21
N PRO A 140 13.24 -3.10 -5.27
CA PRO A 140 14.63 -3.55 -5.36
C PRO A 140 15.39 -2.89 -6.51
N ASP A 141 16.69 -2.67 -6.39
CA ASP A 141 17.53 -2.19 -7.49
C ASP A 141 18.71 -3.16 -7.70
N PRO A 142 18.69 -3.97 -8.78
CA PRO A 142 19.71 -5.00 -8.99
C PRO A 142 21.08 -4.43 -9.41
N ASP A 143 21.13 -3.16 -9.82
CA ASP A 143 22.34 -2.49 -10.30
C ASP A 143 23.01 -1.64 -9.20
N THR A 144 22.37 -1.51 -8.03
CA THR A 144 22.93 -0.83 -6.85
C THR A 144 23.19 -1.86 -5.75
N PRO A 145 24.39 -1.87 -5.12
CA PRO A 145 24.64 -2.69 -3.94
C PRO A 145 23.57 -2.47 -2.86
N LEU A 146 23.03 -3.55 -2.30
CA LEU A 146 21.93 -3.47 -1.33
C LEU A 146 22.34 -2.63 -0.11
N ASP A 147 23.56 -2.81 0.38
CA ASP A 147 24.13 -2.07 1.51
C ASP A 147 24.12 -0.55 1.29
N GLU A 148 24.42 -0.04 0.08
CA GLU A 148 24.33 1.39 -0.24
C GLU A 148 22.90 1.93 0.02
N THR A 149 21.91 1.16 -0.43
CA THR A 149 20.48 1.50 -0.27
C THR A 149 20.11 1.51 1.22
N LEU A 150 20.50 0.46 1.96
CA LEU A 150 20.17 0.30 3.37
C LEU A 150 20.88 1.34 4.25
N TYR A 151 22.16 1.65 3.98
CA TYR A 151 22.85 2.76 4.63
C TYR A 151 22.18 4.12 4.35
N ALA A 152 21.62 4.33 3.16
CA ALA A 152 20.85 5.53 2.88
C ALA A 152 19.57 5.61 3.73
N LEU A 153 18.83 4.50 3.88
CA LEU A 153 17.65 4.43 4.76
C LEU A 153 18.01 4.67 6.23
N ARG A 154 19.06 4.01 6.74
CA ARG A 154 19.58 4.23 8.11
C ARG A 154 19.91 5.70 8.36
N ASP A 155 20.64 6.33 7.44
CA ASP A 155 21.05 7.73 7.59
C ASP A 155 19.88 8.71 7.48
N ILE A 156 18.85 8.37 6.71
CA ILE A 156 17.60 9.13 6.65
C ILE A 156 16.93 9.16 8.04
N VAL A 157 16.85 8.02 8.73
CA VAL A 157 16.34 7.95 10.11
C VAL A 157 17.24 8.74 11.06
N ALA A 158 18.55 8.50 11.01
CA ALA A 158 19.52 9.20 11.86
C ALA A 158 19.50 10.73 11.68
N SER A 159 19.15 11.21 10.48
CA SER A 159 19.00 12.64 10.19
C SER A 159 17.70 13.27 10.72
N GLY A 160 16.76 12.45 11.22
CA GLY A 160 15.45 12.89 11.70
C GLY A 160 14.46 13.22 10.58
N LYS A 161 14.75 12.87 9.33
CA LYS A 161 13.88 13.14 8.17
C LYS A 161 12.84 12.05 7.92
N ALA A 162 13.02 10.88 8.54
CA ALA A 162 11.99 9.87 8.71
C ALA A 162 12.03 9.29 10.13
N LEU A 163 10.87 8.94 10.69
CA LEU A 163 10.83 8.23 11.99
C LEU A 163 11.15 6.75 11.83
N TYR A 164 10.63 6.14 10.76
CA TYR A 164 10.81 4.74 10.41
C TYR A 164 11.13 4.59 8.92
N VAL A 165 11.65 3.42 8.56
CA VAL A 165 11.89 3.04 7.17
C VAL A 165 11.26 1.69 6.85
N GLY A 166 10.88 1.52 5.59
CA GLY A 166 10.32 0.29 5.07
C GLY A 166 10.80 -0.02 3.66
N ILE A 167 10.38 -1.17 3.15
CA ILE A 167 10.69 -1.62 1.79
C ILE A 167 9.40 -2.03 1.08
N SER A 168 9.41 -1.95 -0.25
CA SER A 168 8.26 -2.26 -1.09
C SER A 168 8.66 -3.19 -2.22
N SER A 169 7.84 -4.21 -2.47
CA SER A 169 8.02 -5.16 -3.57
C SER A 169 9.31 -5.99 -3.54
N TYR A 170 9.92 -6.19 -2.36
CA TYR A 170 11.05 -7.11 -2.20
C TYR A 170 10.56 -8.57 -2.13
N GLY A 171 11.34 -9.52 -2.66
CA GLY A 171 11.12 -10.95 -2.45
C GLY A 171 11.43 -11.38 -1.01
N ALA A 172 11.11 -12.61 -0.63
CA ALA A 172 11.36 -13.15 0.71
C ALA A 172 12.85 -13.11 1.08
N GLU A 173 13.71 -13.72 0.26
CA GLU A 173 15.17 -13.77 0.43
C GLU A 173 15.78 -12.37 0.66
N LEU A 174 15.49 -11.42 -0.23
CA LEU A 174 16.02 -10.05 -0.13
C LEU A 174 15.42 -9.25 1.03
N THR A 175 14.20 -9.59 1.47
CA THR A 175 13.58 -9.01 2.67
C THR A 175 14.31 -9.47 3.93
N ALA A 176 14.63 -10.76 4.04
CA ALA A 176 15.39 -11.30 5.15
C ALA A 176 16.80 -10.68 5.21
N GLU A 177 17.52 -10.65 4.09
CA GLU A 177 18.85 -10.03 4.01
C GLU A 177 18.82 -8.56 4.45
N ALA A 178 17.85 -7.79 3.94
CA ALA A 178 17.71 -6.38 4.28
C ALA A 178 17.32 -6.16 5.75
N ALA A 179 16.47 -7.01 6.32
CA ALA A 179 16.05 -6.93 7.70
C ALA A 179 17.18 -7.26 8.68
N GLU A 180 17.94 -8.33 8.40
CA GLU A 180 19.11 -8.72 9.19
C GLU A 180 20.14 -7.60 9.23
N PHE A 181 20.55 -7.09 8.06
CA PHE A 181 21.50 -5.98 7.95
C PHE A 181 21.04 -4.74 8.73
N MET A 182 19.78 -4.33 8.56
CA MET A 182 19.24 -3.13 9.21
C MET A 182 19.12 -3.30 10.74
N ALA A 183 18.84 -4.52 11.21
CA ALA A 183 18.85 -4.83 12.63
C ALA A 183 20.26 -4.75 13.24
N GLU A 184 21.28 -5.27 12.55
CA GLU A 184 22.69 -5.16 12.97
C GLU A 184 23.16 -3.69 13.04
N GLU A 185 22.69 -2.85 12.12
CA GLU A 185 22.95 -1.41 12.09
C GLU A 185 22.14 -0.62 13.14
N GLY A 186 21.32 -1.28 13.95
CA GLY A 186 20.50 -0.65 15.00
C GLY A 186 19.34 0.20 14.47
N CYS A 187 18.93 -0.03 13.23
CA CYS A 187 17.83 0.68 12.56
C CYS A 187 16.89 -0.33 11.88
N PRO A 188 16.21 -1.23 12.63
CA PRO A 188 15.42 -2.32 12.05
C PRO A 188 14.34 -1.80 11.09
N LEU A 189 14.10 -2.55 10.00
CA LEU A 189 13.01 -2.27 9.07
C LEU A 189 11.67 -2.41 9.78
N LEU A 190 10.77 -1.45 9.57
CA LEU A 190 9.46 -1.44 10.21
C LEU A 190 8.44 -2.31 9.47
N ILE A 191 8.38 -2.17 8.14
CA ILE A 191 7.23 -2.60 7.36
C ILE A 191 7.60 -2.93 5.92
N HIS A 192 6.94 -3.95 5.38
CA HIS A 192 6.98 -4.34 3.98
C HIS A 192 5.66 -3.97 3.28
N GLN A 193 5.73 -3.39 2.08
CA GLN A 193 4.57 -3.05 1.24
C GLN A 193 4.54 -3.89 -0.05
N PRO A 194 3.93 -5.09 -0.06
CA PRO A 194 3.80 -5.92 -1.27
C PRO A 194 2.44 -5.77 -1.96
N SER A 195 2.38 -6.11 -3.26
CA SER A 195 1.12 -6.25 -3.97
C SER A 195 0.43 -7.52 -3.48
N TYR A 196 -0.76 -7.43 -2.91
CA TYR A 196 -1.43 -8.61 -2.36
C TYR A 196 -2.95 -8.47 -2.42
N SER A 197 -3.62 -9.47 -2.98
CA SER A 197 -5.07 -9.55 -3.12
C SER A 197 -5.51 -11.00 -3.30
N LEU A 198 -6.82 -11.23 -3.32
CA LEU A 198 -7.41 -12.55 -3.63
C LEU A 198 -6.83 -13.21 -4.89
N VAL A 199 -6.46 -12.41 -5.89
CA VAL A 199 -6.04 -12.87 -7.23
C VAL A 199 -4.57 -12.57 -7.52
N ASN A 200 -3.79 -12.25 -6.48
CA ASN A 200 -2.35 -12.04 -6.54
C ASN A 200 -1.75 -12.44 -5.19
N ARG A 201 -1.34 -13.71 -5.07
CA ARG A 201 -0.97 -14.35 -3.80
C ARG A 201 0.50 -14.74 -3.69
N TRP A 202 1.37 -14.17 -4.54
CA TRP A 202 2.81 -14.45 -4.54
C TRP A 202 3.48 -14.30 -3.16
N VAL A 203 2.94 -13.45 -2.28
CA VAL A 203 3.47 -13.23 -0.92
C VAL A 203 3.27 -14.44 -0.01
N GLU A 204 2.29 -15.31 -0.31
CA GLU A 204 1.99 -16.54 0.42
C GLU A 204 2.77 -17.73 -0.13
N GLU A 205 3.23 -17.64 -1.38
CA GLU A 205 3.97 -18.72 -2.04
C GLU A 205 5.41 -18.77 -1.55
N PRO A 206 5.91 -19.95 -1.15
CA PRO A 206 7.32 -20.12 -0.80
C PRO A 206 8.25 -19.80 -1.97
N GLY A 207 9.36 -19.10 -1.69
CA GLY A 207 10.48 -18.93 -2.61
C GLY A 207 11.33 -20.19 -2.77
N ASP A 208 12.46 -20.06 -3.48
CA ASP A 208 13.42 -21.16 -3.70
C ASP A 208 14.03 -21.69 -2.38
N ASP A 209 14.08 -20.85 -1.35
CA ASP A 209 14.52 -21.14 0.02
C ASP A 209 13.45 -21.83 0.88
N GLY A 210 12.24 -21.99 0.35
CA GLY A 210 11.10 -22.60 1.03
C GLY A 210 10.35 -21.67 1.97
N GLU A 211 10.69 -20.38 2.02
CA GLU A 211 10.02 -19.39 2.86
C GLU A 211 9.17 -18.43 2.01
N SER A 212 7.94 -18.12 2.46
CA SER A 212 7.10 -17.11 1.81
C SER A 212 7.42 -15.72 2.34
N LEU A 213 7.08 -14.66 1.58
CA LEU A 213 7.31 -13.29 2.04
C LEU A 213 6.61 -13.01 3.38
N LEU A 214 5.39 -13.53 3.57
CA LEU A 214 4.66 -13.34 4.82
C LEU A 214 5.37 -13.98 6.01
N ALA A 215 5.93 -15.18 5.83
CA ALA A 215 6.73 -15.84 6.86
C ALA A 215 8.02 -15.07 7.14
N SER A 216 8.73 -14.66 6.09
CA SER A 216 9.97 -13.87 6.21
C SER A 216 9.75 -12.55 6.95
N ALA A 217 8.68 -11.81 6.61
CA ALA A 217 8.33 -10.57 7.29
C ALA A 217 8.04 -10.80 8.79
N ALA A 218 7.24 -11.82 9.12
CA ALA A 218 6.92 -12.16 10.50
C ALA A 218 8.15 -12.59 11.31
N ASN A 219 8.99 -13.46 10.76
CA ASN A 219 10.23 -13.94 11.39
C ASN A 219 11.22 -12.82 11.68
N ASN A 220 11.24 -11.79 10.83
CA ASN A 220 12.07 -10.61 10.99
C ASN A 220 11.39 -9.46 11.75
N GLY A 221 10.14 -9.64 12.21
CA GLY A 221 9.41 -8.65 12.99
C GLY A 221 8.88 -7.45 12.21
N LEU A 222 8.77 -7.54 10.88
CA LEU A 222 8.18 -6.51 10.02
C LEU A 222 6.66 -6.63 9.99
N GLY A 223 5.95 -5.51 9.95
CA GLY A 223 4.54 -5.50 9.54
C GLY A 223 4.38 -5.62 8.02
N VAL A 224 3.19 -6.01 7.55
CA VAL A 224 2.84 -6.00 6.12
C VAL A 224 1.68 -5.07 5.84
N ILE A 225 1.84 -4.17 4.86
CA ILE A 225 0.75 -3.37 4.30
C ILE A 225 0.48 -3.75 2.85
N ALA A 226 -0.66 -4.39 2.60
CA ALA A 226 -1.03 -4.92 1.30
C ALA A 226 -1.52 -3.80 0.37
N PHE A 227 -0.82 -3.57 -0.74
CA PHE A 227 -1.28 -2.61 -1.76
C PHE A 227 -1.94 -3.32 -2.94
N SER A 228 -2.75 -2.56 -3.67
CA SER A 228 -3.66 -3.09 -4.71
C SER A 228 -4.57 -4.24 -4.22
N PRO A 229 -5.17 -4.17 -3.01
CA PRO A 229 -5.98 -5.26 -2.46
C PRO A 229 -7.26 -5.54 -3.26
N LEU A 230 -7.70 -4.57 -4.07
CA LEU A 230 -8.84 -4.70 -4.99
C LEU A 230 -8.43 -5.05 -6.43
N ALA A 231 -7.18 -5.46 -6.65
CA ALA A 231 -6.63 -5.75 -7.99
C ALA A 231 -6.95 -4.62 -8.99
N GLN A 232 -6.70 -3.38 -8.55
CA GLN A 232 -6.94 -2.17 -9.31
C GLN A 232 -8.40 -1.92 -9.76
N GLY A 233 -9.36 -2.59 -9.12
CA GLY A 233 -10.78 -2.52 -9.43
C GLY A 233 -11.36 -3.81 -10.01
N LEU A 234 -10.53 -4.81 -10.35
CA LEU A 234 -11.01 -6.11 -10.83
C LEU A 234 -11.91 -6.79 -9.78
N LEU A 235 -11.55 -6.70 -8.50
CA LEU A 235 -12.33 -7.23 -7.38
C LEU A 235 -13.43 -6.25 -6.93
N THR A 236 -14.22 -5.75 -7.89
CA THR A 236 -15.40 -4.90 -7.64
C THR A 236 -16.54 -5.32 -8.55
N ASP A 237 -17.75 -4.83 -8.27
CA ASP A 237 -18.95 -5.03 -9.09
C ASP A 237 -18.87 -4.33 -10.46
N ARG A 238 -17.95 -3.38 -10.61
CA ARG A 238 -17.81 -2.49 -11.77
C ARG A 238 -17.73 -3.22 -13.12
N TYR A 239 -17.16 -4.42 -13.16
CA TYR A 239 -16.90 -5.14 -14.42
C TYR A 239 -17.84 -6.33 -14.66
N LEU A 240 -18.81 -6.58 -13.76
CA LEU A 240 -19.71 -7.73 -13.84
C LEU A 240 -20.64 -7.68 -15.06
N GLU A 241 -21.07 -6.47 -15.45
CA GLU A 241 -22.03 -6.18 -16.54
C GLU A 241 -21.36 -5.60 -17.80
N GLY A 242 -20.02 -5.61 -17.88
CA GLY A 242 -19.25 -5.02 -18.97
C GLY A 242 -18.32 -3.90 -18.49
N ILE A 243 -17.65 -3.20 -19.42
CA ILE A 243 -16.67 -2.15 -19.10
C ILE A 243 -17.37 -0.78 -19.02
N PRO A 244 -17.48 -0.14 -17.83
CA PRO A 244 -18.15 1.15 -17.72
C PRO A 244 -17.30 2.29 -18.29
N SER A 245 -17.97 3.33 -18.80
CA SER A 245 -17.33 4.57 -19.21
C SER A 245 -16.66 5.27 -18.03
N GLY A 246 -15.44 5.80 -18.24
CA GLY A 246 -14.67 6.46 -17.19
C GLY A 246 -14.00 5.53 -16.18
N SER A 247 -14.08 4.20 -16.36
CA SER A 247 -13.32 3.23 -15.58
C SER A 247 -11.81 3.32 -15.82
N ARG A 248 -10.98 2.75 -14.93
CA ARG A 248 -9.52 2.78 -15.07
C ARG A 248 -9.03 2.20 -16.41
N VAL A 249 -9.71 1.16 -16.91
CA VAL A 249 -9.45 0.54 -18.22
C VAL A 249 -9.64 1.56 -19.34
N THR A 250 -10.78 2.25 -19.37
CA THR A 250 -11.07 3.27 -20.41
C THR A 250 -10.15 4.50 -20.32
N GLN A 251 -9.47 4.71 -19.19
CA GLN A 251 -8.53 5.80 -18.98
C GLN A 251 -7.08 5.42 -19.33
N GLY A 252 -6.81 4.19 -19.81
CA GLY A 252 -5.46 3.72 -20.12
C GLY A 252 -4.54 3.69 -18.89
N LYS A 253 -5.12 3.48 -17.70
CA LYS A 253 -4.38 3.39 -16.44
C LYS A 253 -3.83 1.97 -16.25
N SER A 254 -3.48 1.62 -15.02
CA SER A 254 -2.76 0.39 -14.67
C SER A 254 -3.53 -0.93 -14.92
N LEU A 255 -4.85 -0.88 -15.16
CA LEU A 255 -5.70 -2.05 -15.43
C LEU A 255 -5.91 -2.17 -16.95
N SER A 256 -5.41 -3.26 -17.56
CA SER A 256 -5.48 -3.48 -19.01
C SER A 256 -6.70 -4.31 -19.43
N GLU A 257 -7.10 -4.20 -20.71
CA GLU A 257 -8.19 -5.03 -21.26
C GLU A 257 -7.88 -6.54 -21.16
N GLY A 258 -6.60 -6.93 -21.25
CA GLY A 258 -6.17 -8.32 -21.09
C GLY A 258 -6.45 -8.89 -19.70
N MET A 259 -6.52 -8.04 -18.66
CA MET A 259 -6.90 -8.46 -17.30
C MET A 259 -8.42 -8.69 -17.16
N LEU A 260 -9.24 -8.28 -18.14
CA LEU A 260 -10.68 -8.52 -18.19
C LEU A 260 -11.02 -9.68 -19.16
N SER A 261 -10.25 -10.76 -19.10
CA SER A 261 -10.55 -12.00 -19.84
C SER A 261 -11.89 -12.61 -19.40
N GLU A 262 -12.53 -13.40 -20.26
CA GLU A 262 -13.75 -14.13 -19.90
C GLU A 262 -13.56 -15.00 -18.65
N ASP A 263 -12.36 -15.58 -18.51
CA ASP A 263 -11.95 -16.39 -17.37
C ASP A 263 -11.90 -15.57 -16.07
N ASN A 264 -11.21 -14.41 -16.08
CA ASN A 264 -11.15 -13.51 -14.92
C ASN A 264 -12.54 -12.98 -14.54
N ILE A 265 -13.39 -12.63 -15.52
CA ILE A 265 -14.75 -12.19 -15.25
C ILE A 265 -15.61 -13.33 -14.69
N GLY A 266 -15.43 -14.57 -15.17
CA GLY A 266 -16.06 -15.76 -14.63
C GLY A 266 -15.70 -15.99 -13.16
N MET A 267 -14.42 -15.89 -12.81
CA MET A 267 -13.94 -15.92 -11.43
C MET A 267 -14.55 -14.81 -10.59
N VAL A 268 -14.50 -13.55 -11.05
CA VAL A 268 -15.03 -12.38 -10.32
C VAL A 268 -16.53 -12.54 -10.03
N ARG A 269 -17.33 -13.10 -10.96
CA ARG A 269 -18.74 -13.42 -10.72
C ARG A 269 -18.93 -14.42 -9.59
N ARG A 270 -18.19 -15.54 -9.61
CA ARG A 270 -18.27 -16.58 -8.58
C ARG A 270 -17.82 -16.07 -7.21
N LEU A 271 -16.78 -15.24 -7.16
CA LEU A 271 -16.35 -14.57 -5.93
C LEU A 271 -17.42 -13.60 -5.41
N ASN A 272 -18.10 -12.89 -6.32
CA ASN A 272 -19.19 -11.99 -5.92
C ASN A 272 -20.37 -12.77 -5.32
N ASP A 273 -20.69 -13.96 -5.80
CA ASP A 273 -21.74 -14.79 -5.20
C ASP A 273 -21.45 -15.10 -3.72
N ILE A 274 -20.20 -15.46 -3.38
CA ILE A 274 -19.76 -15.64 -1.98
C ILE A 274 -19.88 -14.33 -1.19
N ALA A 275 -19.48 -13.20 -1.79
CA ALA A 275 -19.61 -11.90 -1.13
C ALA A 275 -21.08 -11.56 -0.79
N GLN A 276 -22.02 -11.85 -1.71
CA GLN A 276 -23.45 -11.64 -1.48
C GLN A 276 -23.99 -12.54 -0.36
N GLU A 277 -23.54 -13.80 -0.28
CA GLU A 277 -23.90 -14.70 0.83
C GLU A 277 -23.42 -14.15 2.19
N ARG A 278 -22.29 -13.44 2.19
CA ARG A 278 -21.73 -12.75 3.38
C ARG A 278 -22.40 -11.41 3.70
N GLY A 279 -23.32 -10.94 2.86
CA GLY A 279 -23.91 -9.60 2.97
C GLY A 279 -22.90 -8.47 2.71
N GLN A 280 -21.84 -8.74 1.95
CA GLN A 280 -20.78 -7.79 1.59
C GLN A 280 -20.79 -7.52 0.09
N SER A 281 -20.31 -6.35 -0.33
CA SER A 281 -19.88 -6.17 -1.72
C SER A 281 -18.61 -7.01 -1.99
N LEU A 282 -18.34 -7.34 -3.25
CA LEU A 282 -17.08 -8.02 -3.60
C LEU A 282 -15.85 -7.24 -3.12
N ALA A 283 -15.88 -5.91 -3.21
CA ALA A 283 -14.80 -5.06 -2.72
C ALA A 283 -14.60 -5.19 -1.21
N GLN A 284 -15.70 -5.20 -0.45
CA GLN A 284 -15.65 -5.40 1.00
C GLN A 284 -15.11 -6.77 1.38
N MET A 285 -15.58 -7.84 0.72
CA MET A 285 -15.07 -9.19 0.95
C MET A 285 -13.57 -9.30 0.59
N ALA A 286 -13.12 -8.67 -0.49
CA ALA A 286 -11.71 -8.68 -0.88
C ALA A 286 -10.81 -7.98 0.14
N LEU A 287 -11.24 -6.85 0.69
CA LEU A 287 -10.51 -6.15 1.76
C LEU A 287 -10.50 -6.95 3.06
N ALA A 288 -11.66 -7.48 3.45
CA ALA A 288 -11.80 -8.38 4.59
C ALA A 288 -10.86 -9.59 4.46
N TRP A 289 -10.79 -10.20 3.28
CA TRP A 289 -9.95 -11.37 3.02
C TRP A 289 -8.45 -11.06 3.16
N VAL A 290 -8.00 -9.90 2.68
CA VAL A 290 -6.60 -9.46 2.87
C VAL A 290 -6.29 -9.24 4.36
N LEU A 291 -7.27 -8.79 5.14
CA LEU A 291 -7.15 -8.51 6.57
C LEU A 291 -7.46 -9.70 7.49
N ARG A 292 -7.78 -10.87 6.93
CA ARG A 292 -8.08 -12.11 7.67
C ARG A 292 -6.88 -12.54 8.52
N GLU A 293 -7.10 -13.41 9.49
CA GLU A 293 -6.00 -14.08 10.19
C GLU A 293 -5.24 -15.01 9.23
N GLN A 294 -3.91 -14.83 9.12
CA GLN A 294 -3.06 -15.68 8.28
C GLN A 294 -2.25 -16.67 9.12
N GLY A 295 -2.71 -17.93 9.14
CA GLY A 295 -1.93 -19.05 9.69
C GLY A 295 -1.45 -18.84 11.13
N GLU A 296 -0.23 -19.30 11.43
CA GLU A 296 0.35 -19.27 12.79
C GLU A 296 0.66 -17.87 13.30
N TYR A 297 0.80 -16.89 12.40
CA TYR A 297 1.11 -15.49 12.73
C TYR A 297 -0.17 -14.63 12.93
N GLY A 298 -1.36 -15.19 12.65
CA GLY A 298 -2.65 -14.57 12.94
C GLY A 298 -2.81 -13.17 12.33
N VAL A 299 -3.36 -12.24 13.12
CA VAL A 299 -3.54 -10.82 12.75
C VAL A 299 -2.24 -10.03 12.64
N GLU A 300 -1.10 -10.59 13.09
CA GLU A 300 0.18 -9.89 13.13
C GLU A 300 0.89 -9.89 11.78
N THR A 301 0.47 -10.73 10.84
CA THR A 301 1.06 -10.81 9.50
C THR A 301 0.71 -9.60 8.65
N VAL A 302 -0.58 -9.41 8.32
CA VAL A 302 -1.05 -8.27 7.51
C VAL A 302 -1.64 -7.20 8.42
N THR A 303 -0.83 -6.17 8.63
CA THR A 303 -1.14 -5.03 9.48
C THR A 303 -2.21 -4.12 8.88
N SER A 304 -2.19 -3.89 7.56
CA SER A 304 -3.13 -2.95 6.93
C SER A 304 -3.38 -3.27 5.46
N ALA A 305 -4.57 -2.91 4.97
CA ALA A 305 -4.91 -2.91 3.56
C ALA A 305 -4.85 -1.47 3.02
N LEU A 306 -4.04 -1.24 1.99
CA LEU A 306 -3.85 0.08 1.39
C LEU A 306 -4.81 0.28 0.20
N ILE A 307 -5.87 1.03 0.43
CA ILE A 307 -6.90 1.29 -0.60
C ILE A 307 -6.62 2.58 -1.36
N GLY A 308 -7.18 2.68 -2.56
CA GLY A 308 -7.37 3.97 -3.23
C GLY A 308 -8.86 4.30 -3.34
N ALA A 309 -9.19 5.58 -3.38
CA ALA A 309 -10.57 6.05 -3.55
C ALA A 309 -10.65 7.16 -4.59
N SER A 310 -11.75 7.21 -5.35
CA SER A 310 -12.07 8.32 -6.26
C SER A 310 -13.23 9.19 -5.78
N SER A 311 -13.94 8.77 -4.73
CA SER A 311 -15.02 9.54 -4.11
C SER A 311 -15.18 9.14 -2.63
N VAL A 312 -15.94 9.95 -1.89
CA VAL A 312 -16.29 9.70 -0.49
C VAL A 312 -17.13 8.43 -0.34
N GLU A 313 -18.05 8.17 -1.26
CA GLU A 313 -18.93 6.99 -1.24
C GLU A 313 -18.13 5.70 -1.41
N GLN A 314 -17.15 5.69 -2.32
CA GLN A 314 -16.26 4.55 -2.49
C GLN A 314 -15.41 4.32 -1.24
N LEU A 315 -14.88 5.41 -0.65
CA LEU A 315 -14.12 5.34 0.59
C LEU A 315 -14.96 4.72 1.71
N ASP A 316 -16.17 5.23 1.94
CA ASP A 316 -17.07 4.71 2.98
C ASP A 316 -17.41 3.24 2.74
N SER A 317 -17.76 2.85 1.51
CA SER A 317 -18.05 1.45 1.17
C SER A 317 -16.86 0.53 1.44
N ASN A 318 -15.63 0.95 1.14
CA ASN A 318 -14.43 0.18 1.44
C ASN A 318 -14.18 0.05 2.94
N LEU A 319 -14.40 1.11 3.72
CA LEU A 319 -14.21 1.11 5.18
C LEU A 319 -15.25 0.24 5.89
N ASP A 320 -16.45 0.14 5.34
CA ASP A 320 -17.51 -0.73 5.88
C ASP A 320 -17.16 -2.24 5.77
N ALA A 321 -16.10 -2.61 5.05
CA ALA A 321 -15.55 -3.97 5.06
C ALA A 321 -15.20 -4.47 6.47
N LEU A 322 -14.82 -3.56 7.37
CA LEU A 322 -14.46 -3.88 8.76
C LEU A 322 -15.64 -4.42 9.59
N GLY A 323 -16.89 -4.25 9.11
CA GLY A 323 -18.07 -4.83 9.76
C GLY A 323 -18.13 -6.36 9.71
N ASN A 324 -17.37 -7.01 8.81
CA ASN A 324 -17.26 -8.47 8.74
C ASN A 324 -15.93 -8.92 8.12
N ILE A 325 -14.90 -9.09 8.96
CA ILE A 325 -13.56 -9.57 8.54
C ILE A 325 -13.32 -11.06 8.75
N ALA A 326 -14.26 -11.75 9.41
CA ALA A 326 -14.10 -13.17 9.75
C ALA A 326 -14.48 -14.06 8.56
N PHE A 327 -13.71 -15.12 8.34
CA PHE A 327 -14.01 -16.15 7.35
C PHE A 327 -14.05 -17.51 8.03
N THR A 328 -15.05 -18.30 7.68
CA THR A 328 -15.11 -19.72 8.00
C THR A 328 -14.14 -20.50 7.11
N THR A 329 -13.71 -21.68 7.56
CA THR A 329 -12.90 -22.59 6.74
C THR A 329 -13.58 -22.95 5.43
N ALA A 330 -14.92 -23.08 5.42
CA ALA A 330 -15.67 -23.39 4.21
C ALA A 330 -15.60 -22.24 3.18
N GLU A 331 -15.72 -20.99 3.63
CA GLU A 331 -15.58 -19.82 2.74
C GLU A 331 -14.16 -19.71 2.19
N LEU A 332 -13.14 -19.92 3.03
CA LEU A 332 -11.74 -19.90 2.57
C LEU A 332 -11.49 -20.98 1.51
N ASN A 333 -11.95 -22.22 1.74
CA ASN A 333 -11.81 -23.30 0.76
C ASN A 333 -12.55 -22.98 -0.54
N ALA A 334 -13.77 -22.44 -0.46
CA ALA A 334 -14.53 -22.05 -1.65
C ALA A 334 -13.82 -20.94 -2.44
N ILE A 335 -13.23 -19.97 -1.74
CA ILE A 335 -12.40 -18.92 -2.35
C ILE A 335 -11.18 -19.54 -3.03
N ASP A 336 -10.47 -20.45 -2.36
CA ASP A 336 -9.26 -21.10 -2.90
C ASP A 336 -9.56 -21.96 -4.15
N GLU A 337 -10.75 -22.56 -4.24
CA GLU A 337 -11.20 -23.30 -5.44
C GLU A 337 -11.56 -22.37 -6.62
N ILE A 338 -11.86 -21.10 -6.36
CA ILE A 338 -12.31 -20.13 -7.37
C ILE A 338 -11.17 -19.23 -7.82
N ALA A 339 -10.38 -18.73 -6.86
CA ALA A 339 -9.42 -17.66 -7.09
C ALA A 339 -8.15 -18.20 -7.76
N HIS A 340 -7.76 -17.58 -8.87
CA HIS A 340 -6.52 -17.82 -9.57
C HIS A 340 -5.75 -16.52 -9.81
N ASP A 341 -4.47 -16.63 -10.18
CA ASP A 341 -3.67 -15.45 -10.55
C ASP A 341 -4.26 -14.78 -11.78
N ALA A 342 -4.72 -13.55 -11.60
CA ALA A 342 -5.36 -12.76 -12.67
C ALA A 342 -4.36 -12.03 -13.58
N GLY A 343 -3.05 -12.20 -13.39
CA GLY A 343 -2.00 -11.51 -14.14
C GLY A 343 -1.90 -10.02 -13.80
N VAL A 344 -2.31 -9.64 -12.59
CA VAL A 344 -2.43 -8.23 -12.15
C VAL A 344 -1.18 -7.68 -11.47
N ASN A 345 -0.17 -8.52 -11.23
CA ASN A 345 1.08 -8.14 -10.59
C ASN A 345 2.05 -7.44 -11.56
N ILE A 346 1.73 -6.20 -11.92
CA ILE A 346 2.59 -5.36 -12.78
C ILE A 346 3.93 -4.98 -12.16
N TRP A 347 4.15 -5.34 -10.88
CA TRP A 347 5.39 -5.10 -10.14
C TRP A 347 6.31 -6.33 -10.08
N ALA A 348 5.87 -7.48 -10.63
CA ALA A 348 6.61 -8.75 -10.54
C ALA A 348 8.05 -8.63 -11.07
N SER A 349 8.28 -7.85 -12.14
CA SER A 349 9.62 -7.65 -12.69
C SER A 349 10.58 -6.95 -11.72
N ALA A 350 10.06 -6.06 -10.87
CA ALA A 350 10.85 -5.45 -9.80
C ALA A 350 11.12 -6.45 -8.67
N THR A 351 10.10 -7.22 -8.26
CA THR A 351 10.25 -8.25 -7.23
C THR A 351 11.28 -9.30 -7.63
N SER A 352 11.29 -9.72 -8.90
CA SER A 352 12.23 -10.70 -9.44
C SER A 352 13.62 -10.13 -9.76
N SER A 353 13.85 -8.83 -9.57
CA SER A 353 15.17 -8.24 -9.85
C SER A 353 16.14 -8.57 -8.72
N LYS A 354 16.91 -9.66 -8.90
CA LYS A 354 18.02 -10.04 -8.02
C LYS A 354 19.24 -9.16 -8.29
N VAL A 355 19.97 -8.81 -7.23
CA VAL A 355 21.30 -8.18 -7.34
C VAL A 355 22.17 -9.07 -8.22
N ARG A 356 22.84 -8.50 -9.22
CA ARG A 356 23.81 -9.27 -10.01
C ARG A 356 24.98 -9.63 -9.10
N GLU A 357 25.16 -10.93 -8.82
CA GLU A 357 26.45 -11.42 -8.33
C GLU A 357 27.50 -11.04 -9.37
N ASN A 358 28.47 -10.20 -8.98
CA ASN A 358 29.66 -9.91 -9.78
C ASN A 358 30.73 -10.98 -9.54
#